data_AF-A0A9W7F5B6-F1
#
_entry.id   AF-A0A9W7F5B6-F1
#
_cell.length_a   1.000
_cell.length_b   1.000
_cell.length_c   1.000
_cell.angle_alpha   90.00
_cell.angle_beta   90.00
_cell.angle_gamma   90.00
#
_symmetry.space_group_name_H-M   'P 1'
#
loop_
_entity.id
_entity.type
_entity.pdbx_description
1 polymer ?
#
loop_
_entity_poly.entity_id
_entity_poly.type
_entity_poly.pdbx_seq_one_letter_code
_entity_poly.pdbx_strand_id
1 'polypeptide(L)'
;MSSPPPSSSFSSSSARICKHMNEDHPSSVLSFALHYCKIPTATHATVIDVTEEGFVLSIEGIEEPKLAKFPENIEGVKDVRRMAVMMHEESFFSLGLMHRLRHGYYSSKYLKYKKYAIHVAAVTVGLGGITAVALFRRKRIK
;
A
#
# COMPACT_ATOMS: atom_id res chain seq x y z
N MET A 1 -8.66 35.07 -6.15
CA MET A 1 -8.25 33.88 -5.40
C MET A 1 -6.74 33.93 -5.28
N SER A 2 -6.22 34.45 -4.17
CA SER A 2 -4.78 34.61 -3.96
C SER A 2 -4.21 33.31 -3.41
N SER A 3 -3.39 32.63 -4.19
CA SER A 3 -2.57 31.52 -3.71
C SER A 3 -1.66 32.04 -2.59
N PRO A 4 -1.51 31.31 -1.47
CA PRO A 4 -0.60 31.72 -0.40
C PRO A 4 0.85 31.78 -0.92
N PRO A 5 1.66 32.75 -0.47
CA PRO A 5 3.05 32.86 -0.88
C PRO A 5 3.81 31.60 -0.45
N PRO A 6 4.73 31.05 -1.28
CA PRO A 6 5.52 29.90 -0.90
C PRO A 6 6.38 30.27 0.31
N SER A 7 6.22 29.54 1.40
CA SER A 7 7.13 29.68 2.54
C SER A 7 8.55 29.32 2.09
N SER A 8 9.48 30.25 2.33
CA SER A 8 10.77 30.34 1.65
C SER A 8 11.72 29.16 1.86
N SER A 9 11.43 28.27 2.83
CA SER A 9 12.24 27.09 3.11
C SER A 9 11.96 25.92 2.16
N PHE A 10 10.72 25.75 1.70
CA PHE A 10 10.30 24.60 0.88
C PHE A 10 10.68 24.76 -0.58
N SER A 11 10.61 25.97 -1.14
CA SER A 11 10.80 26.21 -2.58
C SER A 11 12.13 25.66 -3.13
N SER A 12 13.22 25.78 -2.37
CA SER A 12 14.56 25.31 -2.77
C SER A 12 14.69 23.79 -2.84
N SER A 13 13.92 23.06 -2.02
CA SER A 13 14.01 21.59 -1.89
C SER A 13 12.82 20.87 -2.51
N SER A 14 11.71 21.58 -2.76
CA SER A 14 10.46 21.05 -3.30
C SER A 14 10.70 20.30 -4.61
N ALA A 15 11.38 20.92 -5.58
CA ALA A 15 11.65 20.28 -6.88
C ALA A 15 12.38 18.93 -6.76
N ARG A 16 13.36 18.83 -5.83
CA ARG A 16 14.09 17.59 -5.58
C ARG A 16 13.22 16.55 -4.90
N ILE A 17 12.39 16.96 -3.94
CA ILE A 17 11.47 16.08 -3.22
C ILE A 17 10.39 15.54 -4.18
N CYS A 18 9.74 16.41 -4.96
CA CYS A 18 8.74 16.02 -5.95
C CYS A 18 9.32 15.00 -6.94
N LYS A 19 10.51 15.28 -7.48
CA LYS A 19 11.19 14.35 -8.40
C LYS A 19 11.43 12.98 -7.76
N HIS A 20 12.00 12.95 -6.56
CA HIS A 20 12.27 11.71 -5.83
C HIS A 20 10.99 10.93 -5.52
N MET A 21 9.93 11.61 -5.07
CA MET A 21 8.63 10.98 -4.79
C MET A 21 8.00 10.37 -6.05
N ASN A 22 8.09 11.07 -7.18
CA ASN A 22 7.53 10.60 -8.45
C ASN A 22 8.32 9.45 -9.08
N GLU A 23 9.65 9.45 -8.94
CA GLU A 23 10.52 8.42 -9.52
C GLU A 23 10.57 7.14 -8.67
N ASP A 24 10.76 7.29 -7.36
CA ASP A 24 11.02 6.14 -6.48
C ASP A 24 9.75 5.62 -5.78
N HIS A 25 8.72 6.47 -5.66
CA HIS A 25 7.52 6.17 -4.87
C HIS A 25 6.17 6.45 -5.58
N PRO A 26 6.00 6.16 -6.90
CA PRO A 26 4.75 6.45 -7.61
C PRO A 26 3.53 5.75 -7.01
N SER A 27 3.69 4.56 -6.45
CA SER A 27 2.61 3.84 -5.74
C SER A 27 2.15 4.53 -4.47
N SER A 28 3.05 5.22 -3.78
CA SER A 28 2.73 6.00 -2.57
C SER A 28 2.00 7.28 -2.95
N VAL A 29 2.43 7.92 -4.02
CA VAL A 29 1.74 9.12 -4.55
C VAL A 29 0.31 8.79 -4.96
N LEU A 30 0.11 7.65 -5.63
CA LEU A 30 -1.23 7.16 -5.94
C LEU A 30 -2.04 6.86 -4.68
N SER A 31 -1.46 6.22 -3.66
CA SER A 31 -2.19 5.95 -2.41
C SER A 31 -2.60 7.24 -1.70
N PHE A 32 -1.83 8.32 -1.82
CA PHE A 32 -2.22 9.63 -1.29
C PHE A 32 -3.45 10.20 -2.00
N ALA A 33 -3.49 10.12 -3.33
CA ALA A 33 -4.65 10.55 -4.11
C ALA A 33 -5.92 9.75 -3.73
N LEU A 34 -5.79 8.44 -3.58
CA LEU A 34 -6.91 7.56 -3.22
C LEU A 34 -7.41 7.82 -1.79
N HIS A 35 -6.50 7.97 -0.82
CA HIS A 35 -6.83 8.06 0.60
C HIS A 35 -7.07 9.50 1.09
N TYR A 36 -6.09 10.38 0.92
CA TYR A 36 -6.12 11.74 1.46
C TYR A 36 -6.92 12.68 0.59
N CYS A 37 -6.83 12.55 -0.74
CA CYS A 37 -7.65 13.35 -1.65
C CYS A 37 -9.04 12.73 -1.90
N LYS A 38 -9.34 11.56 -1.33
CA LYS A 38 -10.65 10.86 -1.42
C LYS A 38 -11.12 10.63 -2.85
N ILE A 39 -10.20 10.39 -3.79
CA ILE A 39 -10.52 10.13 -5.21
C ILE A 39 -10.30 8.64 -5.48
N PRO A 40 -11.30 7.77 -5.28
CA PRO A 40 -11.13 6.32 -5.43
C PRO A 40 -10.92 5.87 -6.88
N THR A 41 -11.19 6.75 -7.85
CA THR A 41 -11.05 6.48 -9.29
C THR A 41 -9.67 6.86 -9.83
N ALA A 42 -8.76 7.38 -9.00
CA ALA A 42 -7.43 7.78 -9.44
C ALA A 42 -6.64 6.57 -9.96
N THR A 43 -6.09 6.71 -11.17
CA THR A 43 -5.23 5.70 -11.83
C THR A 43 -3.76 6.10 -11.75
N HIS A 44 -3.47 7.39 -11.90
CA HIS A 44 -2.14 7.97 -11.79
C HIS A 44 -2.19 9.28 -11.04
N ALA A 45 -1.15 9.55 -10.26
CA ALA A 45 -0.96 10.80 -9.54
C ALA A 45 0.53 11.17 -9.53
N THR A 46 0.82 12.46 -9.60
CA THR A 46 2.17 13.03 -9.53
C THR A 46 2.20 14.15 -8.51
N VAL A 47 3.26 14.19 -7.71
CA VAL A 47 3.53 15.33 -6.81
C VAL A 47 4.10 16.46 -7.66
N ILE A 48 3.42 17.61 -7.66
CA ILE A 48 3.86 18.80 -8.38
C ILE A 48 4.54 19.81 -7.45
N ASP A 49 4.14 19.86 -6.18
CA ASP A 49 4.72 20.76 -5.19
C ASP A 49 4.59 20.20 -3.76
N VAL A 50 5.39 20.74 -2.85
CA VAL A 50 5.38 20.43 -1.42
C VAL A 50 5.25 21.73 -0.65
N THR A 51 4.20 21.83 0.16
CA THR A 51 3.95 22.98 1.04
C THR A 51 4.06 22.56 2.51
N GLU A 52 3.98 23.52 3.43
CA GLU A 52 3.87 23.24 4.86
C GLU A 52 2.60 22.46 5.23
N GLU A 53 1.56 22.56 4.40
CA GLU A 53 0.29 21.90 4.64
C GLU A 53 0.26 20.47 4.11
N GLY A 54 1.04 20.14 3.08
CA GLY A 54 0.96 18.83 2.44
C GLY A 54 1.64 18.71 1.08
N PHE A 55 1.35 17.60 0.41
CA PHE A 55 1.74 17.37 -0.97
C PHE A 55 0.67 17.86 -1.93
N VAL A 56 1.06 18.70 -2.89
CA VAL A 56 0.18 19.09 -3.99
C VAL A 56 0.30 18.05 -5.09
N LEU A 57 -0.80 17.38 -5.40
CA LEU A 57 -0.89 16.29 -6.37
C LEU A 57 -1.63 16.74 -7.63
N SER A 58 -1.07 16.43 -8.78
CA SER A 58 -1.81 16.39 -10.05
C SER A 58 -2.30 14.95 -10.26
N ILE A 59 -3.59 14.78 -10.52
CA ILE A 59 -4.23 13.46 -10.64
C ILE A 59 -4.81 13.36 -12.05
N GLU A 60 -4.53 12.25 -12.73
CA GLU A 60 -5.04 12.01 -14.07
C GLU A 60 -6.58 12.03 -14.08
N GLY A 61 -7.17 12.83 -14.98
CA GLY A 61 -8.61 13.01 -15.06
C GLY A 61 -9.19 14.07 -14.12
N ILE A 62 -8.36 14.76 -13.35
CA ILE A 62 -8.78 15.93 -12.54
C ILE A 62 -7.97 17.15 -12.97
N GLU A 63 -8.67 18.21 -13.38
CA GLU A 63 -8.04 19.45 -13.84
C GLU A 63 -7.37 20.24 -12.70
N GLU A 64 -7.96 20.23 -11.52
CA GLU A 64 -7.45 20.96 -10.36
C GLU A 64 -6.48 20.11 -9.53
N PRO A 65 -5.28 20.63 -9.20
CA PRO A 65 -4.40 19.99 -8.24
C PRO A 65 -5.09 19.80 -6.89
N LYS A 66 -4.84 18.67 -6.24
CA LYS A 66 -5.40 18.35 -4.93
C LYS A 66 -4.30 18.30 -3.88
N LEU A 67 -4.58 18.86 -2.72
CA LEU A 67 -3.68 18.86 -1.59
C LEU A 67 -3.92 17.60 -0.74
N ALA A 68 -2.91 16.75 -0.66
CA ALA A 68 -2.85 15.67 0.33
C ALA A 68 -2.26 16.24 1.62
N LYS A 69 -3.15 16.64 2.53
CA LYS A 69 -2.80 17.32 3.78
C LYS A 69 -2.00 16.41 4.71
N PHE A 70 -0.96 16.98 5.35
CA PHE A 70 -0.21 16.31 6.40
C PHE A 70 -1.08 16.06 7.63
N PRO A 71 -1.06 14.84 8.20
CA PRO A 71 -1.78 14.51 9.44
C PRO A 71 -1.35 15.37 10.64
N GLU A 72 -0.07 15.73 10.70
CA GLU A 72 0.50 16.57 11.76
C GLU A 72 1.16 17.80 11.13
N ASN A 73 1.23 18.89 11.90
CA ASN A 73 1.99 20.07 11.49
C ASN A 73 3.48 19.72 11.43
N ILE A 74 4.17 20.30 10.44
CA ILE A 74 5.62 20.15 10.28
C ILE A 74 6.32 21.49 10.54
N GLU A 75 7.51 21.45 11.11
CA GLU A 75 8.29 22.66 11.42
C GLU A 75 9.21 23.04 10.24
N GLY A 76 9.51 22.08 9.37
CA GLY A 76 10.21 22.38 8.13
C GLY A 76 10.46 21.16 7.24
N VAL A 77 11.25 21.39 6.19
CA VAL A 77 11.53 20.43 5.10
C VAL A 77 12.08 19.08 5.61
N LYS A 78 12.80 19.07 6.74
CA LYS A 78 13.37 17.83 7.32
C LYS A 78 12.28 16.85 7.75
N ASP A 79 11.11 17.33 8.14
CA ASP A 79 10.00 16.51 8.62
C ASP A 79 9.18 15.90 7.47
N VAL A 80 9.29 16.44 6.26
CA VAL A 80 8.57 15.96 5.07
C VAL A 80 8.80 14.48 4.85
N ARG A 81 10.04 13.99 5.06
CA ARG A 81 10.36 12.57 4.93
C ARG A 81 9.58 11.73 5.94
N ARG A 82 9.56 12.14 7.21
CA ARG A 82 8.82 11.44 8.28
C ARG A 82 7.33 11.40 7.93
N MET A 83 6.81 12.54 7.48
CA MET A 83 5.40 12.67 7.13
C MET A 83 5.01 11.83 5.92
N ALA A 84 5.85 11.79 4.87
CA ALA A 84 5.64 10.95 3.71
C ALA A 84 5.58 9.45 4.05
N VAL A 85 6.45 8.99 4.96
CA VAL A 85 6.43 7.59 5.43
C VAL A 85 5.16 7.30 6.23
N MET A 86 4.80 8.17 7.17
CA MET A 86 3.57 8.03 7.95
C MET A 86 2.33 7.99 7.04
N MET A 87 2.24 8.93 6.10
CA MET A 87 1.15 8.97 5.13
C MET A 87 1.12 7.73 4.25
N HIS A 88 2.29 7.20 3.87
CA HIS A 88 2.36 5.96 3.08
C HIS A 88 1.78 4.80 3.88
N GLU A 89 2.23 4.59 5.10
CA GLU A 89 1.74 3.51 5.95
C GLU A 89 0.24 3.62 6.21
N GLU A 90 -0.25 4.81 6.57
CA GLU A 90 -1.65 5.06 6.84
C GLU A 90 -2.53 4.84 5.59
N SER A 91 -2.17 5.48 4.47
CA SER A 91 -2.93 5.35 3.22
C SER A 91 -2.91 3.92 2.69
N PHE A 92 -1.76 3.25 2.74
CA PHE A 92 -1.62 1.89 2.24
C PHE A 92 -2.36 0.87 3.11
N PHE A 93 -2.42 1.08 4.43
CA PHE A 93 -3.21 0.26 5.32
C PHE A 93 -4.72 0.46 5.08
N SER A 94 -5.15 1.71 4.92
CA SER A 94 -6.54 2.10 4.67
C SER A 94 -7.10 1.58 3.34
N LEU A 95 -6.25 1.48 2.30
CA LEU A 95 -6.60 0.86 1.02
C LEU A 95 -6.78 -0.68 1.08
N GLY A 96 -6.72 -1.27 2.29
CA GLY A 96 -7.45 -2.46 2.73
C GLY A 96 -7.72 -3.56 1.68
N LEU A 97 -6.95 -4.66 1.74
CA LEU A 97 -7.08 -5.97 1.06
C LEU A 97 -7.31 -6.00 -0.48
N MET A 98 -8.18 -5.18 -1.06
CA MET A 98 -8.48 -5.15 -2.49
C MET A 98 -7.36 -4.55 -3.34
N HIS A 99 -6.71 -3.47 -2.89
CA HIS A 99 -5.51 -2.98 -3.57
C HIS A 99 -4.35 -3.99 -3.47
N ARG A 100 -4.24 -4.69 -2.33
CA ARG A 100 -3.26 -5.77 -2.09
C ARG A 100 -3.47 -7.00 -2.97
N LEU A 101 -4.72 -7.31 -3.34
CA LEU A 101 -5.07 -8.39 -4.29
C LEU A 101 -4.82 -7.97 -5.75
N ARG A 102 -5.13 -6.71 -6.12
CA ARG A 102 -5.01 -6.23 -7.50
C ARG A 102 -3.55 -5.97 -7.94
N HIS A 103 -2.67 -5.58 -7.01
CA HIS A 103 -1.24 -5.29 -7.29
C HIS A 103 -0.26 -6.42 -6.89
N GLY A 104 -0.74 -7.66 -6.70
CA GLY A 104 0.12 -8.84 -6.65
C GLY A 104 1.02 -9.00 -5.41
N TYR A 105 0.85 -8.17 -4.38
CA TYR A 105 1.73 -8.14 -3.19
C TYR A 105 1.66 -9.43 -2.33
N TYR A 106 0.70 -10.33 -2.61
CA TYR A 106 0.52 -11.61 -1.90
C TYR A 106 1.09 -12.85 -2.62
N SER A 107 1.85 -12.70 -3.71
CA SER A 107 2.40 -13.88 -4.40
C SER A 107 3.46 -14.62 -3.56
N SER A 108 4.40 -13.92 -2.90
CA SER A 108 5.60 -14.62 -2.36
C SER A 108 5.40 -15.34 -1.01
N LYS A 109 4.55 -14.83 -0.10
CA LYS A 109 4.33 -15.47 1.22
C LYS A 109 3.21 -16.53 1.22
N TYR A 110 2.18 -16.38 0.38
CA TYR A 110 1.07 -17.34 0.31
C TYR A 110 1.45 -18.65 -0.40
N LEU A 111 2.37 -18.59 -1.38
CA LEU A 111 2.99 -19.76 -2.00
C LEU A 111 3.78 -20.60 -0.98
N LYS A 112 4.40 -19.96 0.02
CA LYS A 112 5.12 -20.65 1.11
C LYS A 112 4.15 -21.43 1.99
N TYR A 113 3.01 -20.83 2.34
CA TYR A 113 1.94 -21.48 3.13
C TYR A 113 1.25 -22.62 2.36
N LYS A 114 1.01 -22.47 1.04
CA LYS A 114 0.47 -23.54 0.20
C LYS A 114 1.43 -24.73 0.08
N LYS A 115 2.74 -24.50 -0.07
CA LYS A 115 3.75 -25.57 -0.05
C LYS A 115 3.78 -26.31 1.29
N TYR A 116 3.71 -25.59 2.41
CA TYR A 116 3.69 -26.18 3.75
C TYR A 116 2.39 -26.97 4.02
N ALA A 117 1.24 -26.42 3.65
CA ALA A 117 -0.06 -27.09 3.79
C ALA A 117 -0.16 -28.37 2.93
N ILE A 118 0.38 -28.36 1.71
CA ILE A 118 0.46 -29.56 0.86
C ILE A 118 1.42 -30.60 1.48
N HIS A 119 2.55 -30.19 2.05
CA HIS A 119 3.46 -31.11 2.75
C HIS A 119 2.83 -31.72 4.00
N VAL A 120 2.12 -30.93 4.81
CA VAL A 120 1.43 -31.45 6.02
C VAL A 120 0.29 -32.38 5.64
N ALA A 121 -0.50 -32.06 4.61
CA ALA A 121 -1.55 -32.95 4.10
C ALA A 121 -0.98 -34.25 3.51
N ALA A 122 0.15 -34.21 2.82
CA ALA A 122 0.81 -35.40 2.31
C ALA A 122 1.35 -36.30 3.44
N VAL A 123 1.87 -35.71 4.53
CA VAL A 123 2.38 -36.46 5.69
C VAL A 123 1.25 -37.07 6.54
N THR A 124 0.11 -36.38 6.70
CA THR A 124 -1.04 -36.95 7.43
C THR A 124 -1.73 -38.09 6.68
N VAL A 125 -1.75 -38.06 5.34
CA VAL A 125 -2.21 -39.21 4.53
C VAL A 125 -1.22 -40.39 4.62
N GLY A 126 0.09 -40.12 4.72
CA GLY A 126 1.11 -41.16 4.90
C GLY A 126 1.05 -41.92 6.23
N LEU A 127 0.61 -41.27 7.32
CA LEU A 127 0.48 -41.89 8.65
C LEU A 127 -0.95 -42.35 9.00
N GLY A 128 -1.99 -41.72 8.43
CA GLY A 128 -3.39 -42.08 8.64
C GLY A 128 -3.94 -43.18 7.73
N GLY A 129 -3.22 -43.54 6.67
CA GLY A 129 -3.63 -44.57 5.71
C GLY A 129 -3.64 -46.01 6.25
N ILE A 130 -2.95 -46.29 7.37
CA ILE A 130 -2.88 -47.66 7.92
C ILE A 130 -4.01 -47.94 8.92
N THR A 131 -4.55 -46.94 9.63
CA THR A 131 -5.60 -47.19 10.64
C THR A 131 -7.01 -47.31 10.03
N ALA A 132 -7.32 -46.58 8.95
CA ALA A 132 -8.65 -46.62 8.33
C ALA A 132 -8.95 -47.93 7.58
N VAL A 133 -7.94 -48.63 7.04
CA VAL A 133 -8.13 -49.90 6.30
C VAL A 133 -8.31 -51.10 7.23
N ALA A 134 -7.73 -51.07 8.44
CA ALA A 134 -7.85 -52.15 9.42
C ALA A 134 -9.26 -52.27 10.03
N LEU A 135 -9.98 -51.15 10.19
CA LEU A 135 -11.33 -51.15 10.77
C LEU A 135 -12.43 -51.55 9.78
N PHE A 136 -12.20 -51.41 8.47
CA PHE A 136 -13.20 -51.76 7.46
C PHE A 136 -13.25 -53.26 7.14
N ARG A 137 -12.19 -54.04 7.39
CA ARG A 137 -12.18 -55.50 7.18
C ARG A 137 -12.85 -56.32 8.29
N ARG A 138 -13.14 -55.72 9.46
CA ARG A 138 -13.72 -56.45 10.61
C ARG A 138 -15.25 -56.45 10.65
N LYS A 139 -15.92 -55.63 9.82
CA LYS A 139 -17.38 -55.45 9.85
C LYS A 139 -18.15 -56.17 8.73
N ARG A 140 -17.50 -57.08 7.98
CA ARG A 140 -18.10 -57.88 6.89
C ARG A 140 -18.03 -59.40 7.12
N ILE A 141 -17.96 -59.85 8.38
CA ILE A 141 -18.21 -61.26 8.72
C ILE A 141 -19.12 -61.29 9.95
N LYS A 142 -20.43 -61.20 9.69
CA LYS A 142 -21.52 -61.98 10.29
C LYS A 142 -22.82 -61.52 9.67
#